data_AF-A0A397SNW6-F1
#
_entry.id   AF-A0A397SNW6-F1
#
_cell.length_a   1.000
_cell.length_b   1.000
_cell.length_c   1.000
_cell.angle_alpha   90.00
_cell.angle_beta   90.00
_cell.angle_gamma   90.00
#
_symmetry.space_group_name_H-M   'P 1'
#
loop_
_entity.id
_entity.type
_entity.pdbx_description
1 polymer ?
#
loop_
_entity_poly.entity_id
_entity_poly.type
_entity_poly.pdbx_seq_one_letter_code
_entity_poly.pdbx_strand_id
1 'polypeptide(L)'
;MMEKCIYGGGSTFDGKGSLVNAPTPRSTYGATLLPNNNIIYIGGANVAFNYDSKTLNIIKGSTLTLVEVYLYDTINDNWNTKVTSGKTPSSRAYFSTILDTTLYVLDLTNYNWYVPKISGKIPSPRAFHKANVIGKYMVVSFGKYTI
;
A
#
# COMPACT_ATOMS: atom_id res chain seq x y z
N MET A 1 -2.39 19.00 16.93
CA MET A 1 -2.28 18.29 15.65
C MET A 1 -3.30 17.15 15.72
N MET A 2 -4.48 17.32 15.14
CA MET A 2 -5.54 16.30 15.18
C MET A 2 -5.39 15.36 13.99
N GLU A 3 -5.23 14.07 14.26
CA GLU A 3 -5.45 13.01 13.28
C GLU A 3 -6.94 13.02 12.91
N LYS A 4 -7.27 13.45 11.69
CA LYS A 4 -8.56 13.11 11.09
C LYS A 4 -8.43 11.69 10.55
N CYS A 5 -8.72 10.69 11.39
CA CYS A 5 -8.88 9.33 10.93
C CYS A 5 -10.09 9.27 9.99
N ILE A 6 -9.87 8.95 8.72
CA ILE A 6 -10.94 8.61 7.78
C ILE A 6 -11.43 7.21 8.14
N TYR A 7 -12.28 7.09 9.16
CA TYR A 7 -13.08 5.89 9.40
C TYR A 7 -14.46 6.11 8.77
N GLY A 8 -14.72 5.39 7.67
CA GLY A 8 -16.07 5.22 7.15
C GLY A 8 -16.88 4.37 8.12
N GLY A 9 -17.80 5.01 8.85
CA GLY A 9 -18.71 4.36 9.78
C GLY A 9 -19.50 5.37 10.60
N GLY A 10 -20.63 5.84 10.04
CA GLY A 10 -21.76 6.41 10.79
C GLY A 10 -21.43 7.42 11.88
N SER A 11 -21.05 8.64 11.51
CA SER A 11 -21.45 9.87 12.20
C SER A 11 -21.01 11.05 11.34
N THR A 12 -21.85 12.09 11.30
CA THR A 12 -21.79 13.25 10.42
C THR A 12 -20.45 13.99 10.53
N PHE A 13 -19.61 13.81 9.52
CA PHE A 13 -18.54 14.76 9.20
C PHE A 13 -19.00 15.55 7.98
N ASP A 14 -19.21 16.85 8.16
CA ASP A 14 -19.66 17.79 7.12
C ASP A 14 -18.54 18.12 6.10
N GLY A 15 -17.65 17.17 5.84
CA GLY A 15 -16.68 17.25 4.75
C GLY A 15 -17.39 16.92 3.44
N LYS A 16 -17.62 17.93 2.60
CA LYS A 16 -18.09 17.78 1.21
C LYS A 16 -16.97 17.23 0.29
N GLY A 17 -16.13 16.32 0.80
CA GLY A 17 -15.02 15.75 0.05
C GLY A 17 -15.57 15.04 -1.19
N SER A 18 -15.06 15.42 -2.35
CA SER A 18 -15.48 14.84 -3.62
C SER A 18 -15.03 13.38 -3.68
N LEU A 19 -15.98 12.44 -3.87
CA LEU A 19 -15.66 11.02 -4.11
C LEU A 19 -15.20 10.75 -5.54
N VAL A 20 -15.14 11.78 -6.39
CA VAL A 20 -14.62 11.65 -7.76
C VAL A 20 -13.16 11.22 -7.70
N ASN A 21 -12.81 10.12 -8.37
CA ASN A 21 -11.48 9.47 -8.34
C ASN A 21 -11.06 8.89 -6.98
N ALA A 22 -11.98 8.74 -6.02
CA ALA A 22 -11.70 8.03 -4.78
C ALA A 22 -11.58 6.51 -5.04
N PRO A 23 -10.76 5.79 -4.27
CA PRO A 23 -10.71 4.34 -4.35
C PRO A 23 -12.06 3.72 -3.99
N THR A 24 -12.41 2.61 -4.64
CA THR A 24 -13.50 1.75 -4.17
C THR A 24 -13.30 1.34 -2.71
N PRO A 25 -14.38 1.15 -1.92
CA PRO A 25 -14.28 0.65 -0.55
C PRO A 25 -13.40 -0.60 -0.48
N ARG A 26 -12.35 -0.54 0.34
CA ARG A 26 -11.34 -1.58 0.45
C ARG A 26 -10.74 -1.62 1.84
N SER A 27 -10.31 -2.80 2.26
CA SER A 27 -9.57 -3.02 3.50
C SER A 27 -8.13 -3.41 3.19
N THR A 28 -7.27 -3.37 4.20
CA THR A 28 -5.92 -3.96 4.13
C THR A 28 -5.02 -3.36 3.04
N TYR A 29 -5.35 -2.15 2.58
CA TYR A 29 -4.57 -1.36 1.64
C TYR A 29 -3.35 -0.75 2.36
N GLY A 30 -2.31 -0.41 1.59
CA GLY A 30 -1.21 0.42 2.07
C GLY A 30 -1.58 1.89 2.00
N ALA A 31 -1.23 2.66 3.03
CA ALA A 31 -1.34 4.10 3.03
C ALA A 31 -0.13 4.77 3.68
N THR A 32 0.37 5.84 3.06
CA THR A 32 1.52 6.61 3.54
C THR A 32 1.32 8.10 3.27
N LEU A 33 1.61 8.95 4.26
CA LEU A 33 1.71 10.40 4.08
C LEU A 33 2.99 10.74 3.32
N LEU A 34 2.86 11.47 2.22
CA LEU A 34 3.97 11.94 1.39
C LEU A 34 4.44 13.33 1.86
N PRO A 35 5.69 13.73 1.56
CA PRO A 35 6.22 15.04 1.93
C PRO A 35 5.44 16.23 1.34
N ASN A 36 4.65 16.02 0.29
CA ASN A 36 3.80 17.04 -0.32
C ASN A 36 2.39 17.12 0.29
N ASN A 37 2.18 16.55 1.50
CA ASN A 37 0.92 16.49 2.22
C ASN A 37 -0.20 15.65 1.57
N ASN A 38 0.10 14.91 0.49
CA ASN A 38 -0.83 13.92 -0.03
C ASN A 38 -0.67 12.60 0.73
N ILE A 39 -1.76 11.90 0.96
CA ILE A 39 -1.71 10.49 1.39
C ILE A 39 -1.83 9.63 0.14
N ILE A 40 -0.86 8.74 -0.10
CA ILE A 40 -0.96 7.72 -1.15
C ILE A 40 -1.60 6.46 -0.60
N TYR A 41 -2.57 5.91 -1.31
CA TYR A 41 -3.27 4.66 -1.02
C TYR A 41 -3.03 3.66 -2.15
N ILE A 42 -2.78 2.40 -1.80
CA ILE A 42 -2.48 1.37 -2.79
C ILE A 42 -2.91 -0.05 -2.37
N GLY A 43 -3.35 -0.84 -3.35
CA GLY A 43 -3.64 -2.26 -3.17
C GLY A 43 -4.80 -2.53 -2.20
N GLY A 44 -4.70 -3.62 -1.46
CA GLY A 44 -5.72 -4.07 -0.52
C GLY A 44 -6.72 -5.05 -1.16
N ALA A 45 -7.91 -5.15 -0.59
CA ALA A 45 -8.99 -5.98 -1.12
C ALA A 45 -10.33 -5.30 -0.90
N ASN A 46 -11.23 -5.44 -1.86
CA ASN A 46 -12.63 -4.98 -1.79
C ASN A 46 -13.62 -6.13 -1.55
N VAL A 47 -13.12 -7.36 -1.46
CA VAL A 47 -13.90 -8.58 -1.16
C VAL A 47 -13.17 -9.39 -0.10
N ALA A 48 -13.92 -10.21 0.63
CA ALA A 48 -13.32 -11.13 1.59
C ALA A 48 -12.41 -12.13 0.87
N PHE A 49 -11.21 -12.35 1.42
CA PHE A 49 -10.25 -13.31 0.91
C PHE A 49 -9.66 -14.14 2.06
N ASN A 50 -9.25 -15.36 1.74
CA ASN A 50 -8.53 -16.24 2.65
C ASN A 50 -7.13 -16.47 2.09
N TYR A 51 -6.15 -16.58 2.98
CA TYR A 51 -4.78 -16.88 2.63
C TYR A 51 -4.23 -18.02 3.49
N ASP A 52 -3.28 -18.77 2.94
CA ASP A 52 -2.55 -19.77 3.68
C ASP A 52 -1.58 -19.09 4.64
N SER A 53 -1.70 -19.35 5.94
CA SER A 53 -0.91 -18.65 6.96
C SER A 53 0.60 -18.98 6.96
N LYS A 54 1.04 -20.00 6.22
CA LYS A 54 2.45 -20.40 6.09
C LYS A 54 3.09 -19.80 4.85
N THR A 55 2.42 -19.91 3.70
CA THR A 55 2.92 -19.47 2.39
C THR A 55 2.46 -18.06 2.02
N LEU A 56 1.46 -17.52 2.74
CA LEU A 56 0.76 -16.25 2.46
C LEU A 56 0.00 -16.19 1.14
N ASN A 57 -0.05 -17.30 0.40
CA ASN A 57 -0.76 -17.35 -0.87
C ASN A 57 -2.27 -17.23 -0.64
N ILE A 58 -2.94 -16.49 -1.52
CA ILE A 58 -4.39 -16.36 -1.51
C ILE A 58 -4.99 -17.70 -1.97
N ILE A 59 -5.84 -18.30 -1.14
CA ILE A 59 -6.51 -19.58 -1.42
C ILE A 59 -7.96 -19.39 -1.87
N LYS A 60 -8.58 -18.25 -1.54
CA LYS A 60 -9.95 -17.90 -1.93
C LYS A 60 -10.12 -16.39 -1.95
N GLY A 61 -10.90 -15.87 -2.91
CA GLY A 61 -11.08 -14.43 -3.10
C GLY A 61 -9.92 -13.81 -3.86
N SER A 62 -9.83 -12.48 -3.85
CA SER A 62 -8.83 -11.74 -4.62
C SER A 62 -8.39 -10.46 -3.90
N THR A 63 -7.19 -10.00 -4.26
CA THR A 63 -6.65 -8.70 -3.89
C THR A 63 -6.63 -7.77 -5.09
N LEU A 64 -6.54 -6.48 -4.82
CA LEU A 64 -6.49 -5.43 -5.83
C LEU A 64 -5.08 -5.30 -6.41
N THR A 65 -5.00 -5.04 -7.71
CA THR A 65 -3.75 -4.81 -8.42
C THR A 65 -3.08 -3.52 -7.95
N LEU A 66 -1.79 -3.38 -8.24
CA LEU A 66 -1.03 -2.16 -7.97
C LEU A 66 -0.93 -1.25 -9.21
N VAL A 67 -1.80 -1.47 -10.20
CA VAL A 67 -1.86 -0.70 -11.45
C VAL A 67 -2.37 0.70 -11.19
N GLU A 68 -3.20 0.90 -10.17
CA GLU A 68 -3.68 2.23 -9.77
C GLU A 68 -3.17 2.59 -8.37
N VAL A 69 -2.81 3.86 -8.21
CA VAL A 69 -2.60 4.48 -6.89
C VAL A 69 -3.54 5.66 -6.74
N TYR A 70 -4.00 5.87 -5.51
CA TYR A 70 -4.92 6.95 -5.19
C TYR A 70 -4.21 7.93 -4.27
N LEU A 71 -4.30 9.21 -4.60
CA LEU A 71 -3.72 10.30 -3.83
C LEU A 71 -4.87 11.09 -3.24
N TYR A 72 -4.85 11.26 -1.93
CA TYR A 72 -5.74 12.16 -1.22
C TYR A 72 -4.99 13.43 -0.85
N ASP A 73 -5.41 14.55 -1.40
CA ASP A 73 -4.91 15.88 -1.02
C ASP A 73 -5.54 16.30 0.30
N THR A 74 -4.75 16.31 1.37
CA THR A 74 -5.24 16.61 2.72
C THR A 74 -5.54 18.10 2.94
N ILE A 75 -5.06 18.98 2.05
CA ILE A 75 -5.28 20.42 2.10
C ILE A 75 -6.56 20.79 1.35
N ASN A 76 -6.70 20.26 0.14
CA ASN A 76 -7.81 20.59 -0.77
C ASN A 76 -9.00 19.62 -0.70
N ASP A 77 -8.92 18.58 0.14
CA ASP A 77 -9.97 17.58 0.34
C ASP A 77 -10.47 16.93 -0.97
N ASN A 78 -9.52 16.52 -1.81
CA ASN A 78 -9.83 15.91 -3.11
C ASN A 78 -9.00 14.67 -3.39
N TRP A 79 -9.53 13.82 -4.27
CA TRP A 79 -8.88 12.59 -4.72
C TRP A 79 -8.33 12.72 -6.14
N ASN A 80 -7.18 12.11 -6.37
CA ASN A 80 -6.56 11.95 -7.68
C ASN A 80 -6.14 10.49 -7.88
N THR A 81 -6.50 9.88 -9.00
CA THR A 81 -6.06 8.52 -9.36
C THR A 81 -4.94 8.60 -10.39
N LYS A 82 -3.89 7.79 -10.20
CA LYS A 82 -2.78 7.64 -11.14
C LYS A 82 -2.66 6.20 -11.58
N VAL A 83 -2.50 6.00 -12.88
CA VAL A 83 -2.14 4.71 -13.45
C VAL A 83 -0.63 4.57 -13.40
N THR A 84 -0.19 3.44 -12.86
CA THR A 84 1.22 3.06 -12.78
C THR A 84 1.64 2.30 -14.03
N SER A 85 2.95 2.24 -14.25
CA SER A 85 3.55 1.54 -15.39
C SER A 85 4.79 0.76 -14.97
N GLY A 86 5.45 0.10 -15.93
CA GLY A 86 6.69 -0.63 -15.68
C GLY A 86 6.49 -2.03 -15.10
N LYS A 87 7.44 -2.47 -14.27
CA LYS A 87 7.45 -3.82 -13.66
C LYS A 87 6.50 -3.87 -12.47
N THR A 88 5.19 -3.79 -12.75
CA THR A 88 4.16 -3.76 -11.72
C THR A 88 4.15 -5.06 -10.91
N PRO A 89 4.21 -5.00 -9.57
CA PRO A 89 4.13 -6.21 -8.74
C PRO A 89 2.75 -6.86 -8.83
N SER A 90 2.66 -8.14 -8.48
CA SER A 90 1.37 -8.82 -8.32
C SER A 90 0.48 -8.13 -7.28
N SER A 91 -0.84 -8.29 -7.46
CA SER A 91 -1.86 -7.77 -6.52
C SER A 91 -1.58 -8.24 -5.10
N ARG A 92 -1.72 -7.33 -4.13
CA ARG A 92 -1.37 -7.62 -2.73
C ARG A 92 -2.12 -6.73 -1.75
N ALA A 93 -2.22 -7.26 -0.54
CA ALA A 93 -2.86 -6.65 0.62
C ALA A 93 -1.93 -6.77 1.84
N TYR A 94 -2.31 -6.15 2.95
CA TYR A 94 -1.56 -6.12 4.21
C TYR A 94 -0.16 -5.49 4.13
N PHE A 95 0.18 -4.81 3.01
CA PHE A 95 1.37 -3.99 2.63
C PHE A 95 2.73 -4.30 3.28
N SER A 96 2.89 -5.52 3.77
CA SER A 96 4.05 -6.01 4.49
C SER A 96 4.11 -7.54 4.40
N THR A 97 3.57 -8.10 3.31
CA THR A 97 3.82 -9.48 2.88
C THR A 97 4.69 -9.42 1.65
N ILE A 98 6.00 -9.64 1.86
CA ILE A 98 6.86 -10.02 0.74
C ILE A 98 6.37 -11.42 0.35
N LEU A 99 5.68 -11.54 -0.79
CA LEU A 99 5.32 -12.85 -1.36
C LEU A 99 6.50 -13.43 -2.16
N ASP A 100 7.45 -12.58 -2.55
CA ASP A 100 8.57 -12.89 -3.43
C ASP A 100 9.82 -12.11 -3.01
N THR A 101 11.03 -12.63 -3.20
CA THR A 101 12.29 -11.98 -2.79
C THR A 101 12.65 -10.71 -3.59
N THR A 102 11.74 -10.23 -4.45
CA THR A 102 11.93 -9.05 -5.29
C THR A 102 11.60 -7.78 -4.52
N LEU A 103 12.55 -6.84 -4.47
CA LEU A 103 12.26 -5.47 -4.05
C LEU A 103 11.66 -4.71 -5.22
N TYR A 104 10.51 -4.07 -4.99
CA TYR A 104 9.88 -3.17 -5.94
C TYR A 104 9.90 -1.75 -5.40
N VAL A 105 10.17 -0.79 -6.28
CA VAL A 105 10.15 0.64 -5.97
C VAL A 105 9.19 1.33 -6.93
N LEU A 106 8.28 2.13 -6.37
CA LEU A 106 7.43 3.03 -7.14
C LEU A 106 8.08 4.41 -7.16
N ASP A 107 8.49 4.87 -8.34
CA ASP A 107 8.90 6.25 -8.56
C ASP A 107 7.66 7.14 -8.67
N LEU A 108 7.49 8.05 -7.71
CA LEU A 108 6.31 8.93 -7.65
C LEU A 108 6.38 10.10 -8.65
N THR A 109 7.51 10.30 -9.32
CA THR A 109 7.68 11.35 -10.34
C THR A 109 6.90 11.01 -11.61
N ASN A 110 6.88 9.73 -11.96
CA ASN A 110 6.28 9.21 -13.20
C ASN A 110 5.33 8.01 -12.96
N TYR A 111 5.13 7.61 -11.70
CA TYR A 111 4.33 6.46 -11.29
C TYR A 111 4.82 5.15 -11.93
N ASN A 112 6.12 4.99 -12.14
CA ASN A 112 6.71 3.80 -12.72
C ASN A 112 7.24 2.85 -11.63
N TRP A 113 6.80 1.59 -11.68
CA TRP A 113 7.37 0.51 -10.90
C TRP A 113 8.65 -0.02 -11.56
N TYR A 114 9.68 -0.20 -10.74
CA TYR A 114 10.91 -0.86 -11.19
C TYR A 114 11.51 -1.73 -10.09
N VAL A 115 12.36 -2.66 -10.51
CA VAL A 115 13.18 -3.48 -9.62
C VAL A 115 14.56 -2.85 -9.58
N PRO A 116 15.00 -2.26 -8.45
CA PRO A 116 16.31 -1.67 -8.33
C PRO A 116 17.39 -2.77 -8.36
N LYS A 117 18.62 -2.37 -8.70
CA LYS A 117 19.78 -3.24 -8.49
C LYS A 117 20.06 -3.32 -6.99
N ILE A 118 19.87 -4.50 -6.40
CA ILE A 118 20.15 -4.78 -5.00
C ILE A 118 21.41 -5.62 -4.85
N SER A 119 22.11 -5.47 -3.73
CA SER A 119 23.29 -6.26 -3.36
C SER A 119 23.18 -6.73 -1.91
N GLY A 120 23.98 -7.74 -1.55
CA GLY A 120 23.94 -8.36 -0.23
C GLY A 120 22.92 -9.50 -0.13
N LYS A 121 22.71 -10.00 1.10
CA LYS A 121 21.80 -11.11 1.37
C LYS A 121 20.37 -10.60 1.48
N ILE A 122 19.52 -10.99 0.53
CA ILE A 122 18.10 -10.68 0.57
C ILE A 122 17.46 -11.43 1.76
N PRO A 123 16.77 -10.74 2.68
CA PRO A 123 16.09 -11.40 3.78
C PRO A 123 14.98 -12.30 3.24
N SER A 124 14.74 -13.44 3.92
CA SER A 124 13.60 -14.28 3.60
C SER A 124 12.30 -13.47 3.68
N PRO A 125 11.31 -13.80 2.83
CA PRO A 125 9.99 -13.19 2.87
C PRO A 125 9.38 -13.24 4.28
N ARG A 126 8.68 -12.18 4.67
CA ARG A 126 8.07 -12.04 6.00
C ARG A 126 6.76 -11.26 5.92
N ALA A 127 5.82 -11.65 6.77
CA ALA A 127 4.55 -10.96 6.99
C ALA A 127 4.58 -10.14 8.29
N PHE A 128 3.72 -9.14 8.39
CA PHE A 128 3.48 -8.37 9.62
C PHE A 128 4.73 -7.68 10.18
N HIS A 129 5.67 -7.32 9.30
CA HIS A 129 6.85 -6.55 9.67
C HIS A 129 6.49 -5.06 9.84
N LYS A 130 7.36 -4.32 10.54
CA LYS A 130 7.33 -2.86 10.60
C LYS A 130 8.48 -2.31 9.76
N ALA A 131 8.23 -1.29 8.98
CA ALA A 131 9.23 -0.57 8.21
C ALA A 131 9.26 0.89 8.67
N ASN A 132 10.45 1.42 8.97
CA ASN A 132 10.66 2.81 9.35
C ASN A 132 11.84 3.39 8.58
N VAL A 133 11.79 4.69 8.27
CA VAL A 133 12.91 5.40 7.62
C VAL A 133 13.73 6.13 8.68
N ILE A 134 15.04 5.86 8.73
CA ILE A 134 16.01 6.53 9.61
C ILE A 134 17.12 7.07 8.71
N GLY A 135 17.12 8.39 8.49
CA GLY A 135 17.99 9.04 7.53
C GLY A 135 17.76 8.49 6.12
N LYS A 136 18.82 7.97 5.49
CA LYS A 136 18.74 7.34 4.15
C LYS A 136 18.40 5.85 4.17
N TYR A 137 18.16 5.26 5.33
CA TYR A 137 17.94 3.84 5.49
C TYR A 137 16.48 3.53 5.80
N MET A 138 15.91 2.55 5.11
CA MET A 138 14.67 1.91 5.54
C MET A 138 15.02 0.70 6.40
N VAL A 139 14.63 0.72 7.66
CA VAL A 139 14.82 -0.36 8.62
C VAL A 139 13.53 -1.19 8.69
N VAL A 140 13.63 -2.45 8.29
CA VAL A 140 12.55 -3.44 8.41
C VAL A 140 12.82 -4.31 9.64
N SER A 141 11.88 -4.32 10.58
CA SER A 141 11.99 -5.04 11.85
C SER A 141 10.73 -5.87 12.13
N PHE A 142 10.87 -6.88 13.00
CA PHE A 142 9.81 -7.82 13.36
C PHE A 142 9.26 -8.62 12.16
N GLY A 143 8.06 -9.17 12.33
CA GLY A 143 7.38 -9.99 11.34
C GLY A 143 7.67 -11.48 11.46
N LYS A 144 6.77 -12.30 10.93
CA LYS A 144 6.85 -13.76 10.97
C LYS A 144 7.50 -14.28 9.70
N TYR A 145 8.44 -15.22 9.85
CA TYR A 145 8.97 -16.00 8.74
C TYR A 145 7.86 -16.83 8.12
N THR A 146 7.78 -16.76 6.82
CA THR A 146 6.90 -17.61 6.01
C THR A 146 7.78 -18.61 5.30
N ILE A 147 7.47 -19.90 5.50
CA ILE A 147 8.23 -21.05 5.00
C ILE A 147 7.66 -21.43 3.65
#